data_AF-A0A0R3MD92-F1
#
_entry.id   AF-A0A0R3MD92-F1
#
_cell.length_a   1.000
_cell.length_b   1.000
_cell.length_c   1.000
_cell.angle_alpha   90.00
_cell.angle_beta   90.00
_cell.angle_gamma   90.00
#
_symmetry.space_group_name_H-M   'P 1'
#
loop_
_entity.id
_entity.type
_entity.pdbx_description
1 polymer ?
#
loop_
_entity_poly.entity_id
_entity_poly.type
_entity_poly.pdbx_seq_one_letter_code
_entity_poly.pdbx_strand_id
1 'polypeptide(L)'
;MTAMRLVYAGVLDLRTDEAYYWTWSKERALAFLDHPPGIAWLIQFGTAIFGDTNLGVRFGGIVAMLVTQLLLADIVRRVTHDVRAVIFAVLLPEAALYYGLLMAKVAPDTAMIPFAVAMLWALVRLNESGNPRWWLAAGLFAGLALLSKFTAIMLLPAVVAFVLVPDWRRRWLLTQYPWRAALIAAIVFSPVLIWNAQHDWASFRFQFVRAVATHQLSLRTVGEFIGLQFGLVGFVLLPVVLSGVTLTAWRGYRTREPVAILLSTAVLVPFLYFLWKSLTLRVGDTWPMFLWPAGFAATAINLVMLPREGFSEWMVKSTFRWARVAVISGIAFVVGVFFYYVAAPWNLIGRTDPIGGEAGYEQVAARARDQLQKTGATWIATSDYRTYAMLRWHFKGQVPVIQINERGRFQGFRDPGMNLIKDHPGLYVAREPDHRLPLWDLTTAKRQPLERVERTWRGMVMDTYALEKLTGWTPELSPPPDSPLFRWRVLAGDLGRDARLS
;
A
#
# COMPACT_ATOMS: atom_id res chain seq x y z
N MET A 1 -7.40 -0.63 -20.81
CA MET A 1 -6.89 -0.67 -19.43
C MET A 1 -7.13 0.63 -18.67
N THR A 2 -6.57 1.78 -19.05
CA THR A 2 -6.78 3.05 -18.32
C THR A 2 -8.26 3.43 -18.16
N ALA A 3 -9.07 3.28 -19.21
CA ALA A 3 -10.52 3.48 -19.12
C ALA A 3 -11.18 2.54 -18.07
N MET A 4 -10.76 1.28 -17.98
CA MET A 4 -11.26 0.35 -16.96
C MET A 4 -10.85 0.79 -15.55
N ARG A 5 -9.61 1.27 -15.36
CA ARG A 5 -9.17 1.84 -14.07
C ARG A 5 -10.01 3.05 -13.68
N LEU A 6 -10.33 3.94 -14.62
CA LEU A 6 -11.18 5.11 -14.39
C LEU A 6 -12.59 4.71 -13.97
N VAL A 7 -13.20 3.75 -14.69
CA VAL A 7 -14.53 3.22 -14.35
C VAL A 7 -14.49 2.54 -12.98
N TYR A 8 -13.52 1.67 -12.72
CA TYR A 8 -13.33 1.01 -11.43
C TYR A 8 -13.19 2.02 -10.28
N ALA A 9 -12.36 3.04 -10.48
CA ALA A 9 -12.10 4.08 -9.49
C ALA A 9 -13.35 4.91 -9.16
N GLY A 10 -14.18 5.21 -10.17
CA GLY A 10 -15.38 6.02 -10.01
C GLY A 10 -16.57 5.24 -9.43
N VAL A 11 -16.78 3.99 -9.86
CA VAL A 11 -18.01 3.23 -9.57
C VAL A 11 -17.95 2.49 -8.25
N LEU A 12 -16.80 1.93 -7.87
CA LEU A 12 -16.73 1.15 -6.63
C LEU A 12 -16.59 2.04 -5.40
N ASP A 13 -17.23 1.65 -4.30
CA ASP A 13 -17.04 2.29 -3.00
C ASP A 13 -15.58 2.23 -2.54
N LEU A 14 -15.20 3.21 -1.72
CA LEU A 14 -13.89 3.21 -1.08
C LEU A 14 -13.69 1.98 -0.20
N ARG A 15 -12.44 1.52 -0.19
CA ARG A 15 -11.96 0.56 0.80
C ARG A 15 -11.75 1.21 2.15
N THR A 16 -11.80 0.39 3.18
CA THR A 16 -11.60 0.87 4.56
C THR A 16 -10.26 1.56 4.73
N ASP A 17 -9.21 0.99 4.14
CA ASP A 17 -7.88 1.61 4.09
C ASP A 17 -7.88 2.91 3.27
N GLU A 18 -8.59 2.97 2.15
CA GLU A 18 -8.68 4.19 1.31
C GLU A 18 -9.38 5.33 2.06
N ALA A 19 -10.47 5.04 2.76
CA ALA A 19 -11.15 6.00 3.62
C ALA A 19 -10.26 6.44 4.80
N TYR A 20 -9.39 5.55 5.28
CA TYR A 20 -8.44 5.86 6.35
C TYR A 20 -7.32 6.78 5.86
N TYR A 21 -6.75 6.52 4.68
CA TYR A 21 -5.77 7.42 4.06
C TYR A 21 -6.40 8.73 3.57
N TRP A 22 -7.66 8.72 3.14
CA TRP A 22 -8.42 9.94 2.91
C TRP A 22 -8.56 10.75 4.20
N THR A 23 -8.76 10.09 5.33
CA THR A 23 -8.82 10.79 6.62
C THR A 23 -7.53 11.54 6.89
N TRP A 24 -6.38 10.91 6.66
CA TRP A 24 -5.06 11.52 6.79
C TRP A 24 -4.86 12.72 5.87
N SER A 25 -5.41 12.69 4.65
CA SER A 25 -5.34 13.81 3.70
C SER A 25 -6.02 15.10 4.20
N LYS A 26 -6.83 15.00 5.26
CA LYS A 26 -7.50 16.14 5.91
C LYS A 26 -6.75 16.68 7.13
N GLU A 27 -5.64 16.04 7.50
CA GLU A 27 -4.83 16.40 8.66
C GLU A 27 -3.51 17.06 8.23
N ARG A 28 -2.88 17.82 9.14
CA ARG A 28 -1.61 18.53 8.90
C ARG A 28 -0.40 17.87 9.56
N ALA A 29 -0.52 16.59 9.91
CA ALA A 29 0.56 15.84 10.55
C ALA A 29 1.73 15.60 9.57
N LEU A 30 2.96 15.67 10.07
CA LEU A 30 4.18 15.41 9.28
C LEU A 30 4.34 13.93 8.90
N ALA A 31 3.79 13.03 9.71
CA ALA A 31 3.69 11.60 9.43
C ALA A 31 2.53 10.99 10.24
N PHE A 32 2.21 9.72 9.97
CA PHE A 32 1.19 8.97 10.69
C PHE A 32 1.81 7.73 11.33
N LEU A 33 1.16 7.18 12.36
CA LEU A 33 1.66 5.99 13.07
C LEU A 33 1.98 4.85 12.09
N ASP A 34 1.06 4.55 11.19
CA ASP A 34 1.21 3.42 10.27
C ASP A 34 2.19 3.73 9.12
N HIS A 35 2.14 4.93 8.54
CA HIS A 35 2.92 5.25 7.33
C HIS A 35 3.36 6.72 7.23
N PRO A 36 4.40 7.00 6.41
CA PRO A 36 4.77 8.34 5.96
C PRO A 36 3.61 9.07 5.23
N PRO A 37 3.71 10.40 5.04
CA PRO A 37 2.58 11.22 4.57
C PRO A 37 2.30 11.12 3.06
N GLY A 38 3.18 10.50 2.25
CA GLY A 38 3.09 10.55 0.78
C GLY A 38 1.74 10.07 0.22
N ILE A 39 1.09 9.09 0.86
CA ILE A 39 -0.25 8.63 0.44
C ILE A 39 -1.34 9.68 0.68
N ALA A 40 -1.25 10.41 1.79
CA ALA A 40 -2.20 11.47 2.13
C ALA A 40 -2.09 12.62 1.11
N TRP A 41 -0.87 12.98 0.70
CA TRP A 41 -0.64 13.99 -0.34
C TRP A 41 -1.12 13.56 -1.72
N LEU A 42 -0.94 12.28 -2.07
CA LEU A 42 -1.45 11.74 -3.34
C LEU A 42 -2.98 11.81 -3.40
N ILE A 43 -3.67 11.51 -2.29
CA ILE A 43 -5.13 11.64 -2.18
C ILE A 43 -5.54 13.11 -2.20
N GLN A 44 -4.81 13.98 -1.52
CA GLN A 44 -5.07 15.42 -1.53
C GLN A 44 -4.99 16.01 -2.94
N PHE A 45 -3.99 15.58 -3.74
CA PHE A 45 -3.87 15.96 -5.15
C PHE A 45 -5.13 15.59 -5.96
N GLY A 46 -5.63 14.36 -5.83
CA GLY A 46 -6.81 13.93 -6.57
C GLY A 46 -8.11 14.58 -6.08
N THR A 47 -8.28 14.72 -4.77
CA THR A 47 -9.46 15.37 -4.18
C THR A 47 -9.49 16.88 -4.39
N ALA A 48 -8.34 17.53 -4.62
CA ALA A 48 -8.30 18.94 -5.04
C ALA A 48 -8.88 19.15 -6.45
N ILE A 49 -8.86 18.12 -7.31
CA ILE A 49 -9.34 18.20 -8.70
C ILE A 49 -10.81 17.74 -8.79
N PHE A 50 -11.16 16.61 -8.17
CA PHE A 50 -12.48 15.97 -8.31
C PHE A 50 -13.30 15.96 -7.01
N GLY A 51 -12.88 16.71 -5.99
CA GLY A 51 -13.53 16.75 -4.68
C GLY A 51 -13.40 15.44 -3.88
N ASP A 52 -14.10 15.37 -2.74
CA ASP A 52 -14.22 14.17 -1.92
C ASP A 52 -15.19 13.16 -2.56
N THR A 53 -14.76 12.59 -3.68
CA THR A 53 -15.43 11.55 -4.47
C THR A 53 -14.57 10.29 -4.58
N ASN A 54 -15.16 9.14 -4.90
CA ASN A 54 -14.42 7.89 -5.10
C ASN A 54 -13.29 8.07 -6.13
N LEU A 55 -13.59 8.76 -7.24
CA LEU A 55 -12.60 9.09 -8.26
C LEU A 55 -11.55 10.06 -7.73
N GLY A 56 -11.92 11.11 -7.00
CA GLY A 56 -10.97 12.08 -6.45
C GLY A 56 -9.94 11.44 -5.52
N VAL A 57 -10.36 10.52 -4.64
CA VAL A 57 -9.43 9.79 -3.77
C VAL A 57 -8.46 8.91 -4.59
N ARG A 58 -8.92 8.35 -5.70
CA ARG A 58 -8.17 7.37 -6.50
C ARG A 58 -7.38 7.95 -7.67
N PHE A 59 -7.67 9.19 -8.07
CA PHE A 59 -7.13 9.80 -9.28
C PHE A 59 -5.60 9.87 -9.29
N GLY A 60 -5.00 10.20 -8.14
CA GLY A 60 -3.55 10.21 -7.99
C GLY A 60 -2.91 8.85 -8.29
N GLY A 61 -3.59 7.74 -7.97
CA GLY A 61 -3.12 6.39 -8.31
C GLY A 61 -3.12 6.09 -9.81
N ILE A 62 -4.09 6.63 -10.55
CA ILE A 62 -4.16 6.50 -12.01
C ILE A 62 -3.00 7.25 -12.66
N VAL A 63 -2.70 8.46 -12.18
CA VAL A 63 -1.54 9.25 -12.63
C VAL A 63 -0.23 8.55 -12.27
N ALA A 64 -0.12 8.00 -11.05
CA ALA A 64 1.05 7.24 -10.61
C ALA A 64 1.32 6.06 -11.56
N MET A 65 0.29 5.31 -11.94
CA MET A 65 0.44 4.19 -12.90
C MET A 65 0.95 4.66 -14.27
N LEU A 66 0.41 5.77 -14.80
CA LEU A 66 0.90 6.36 -16.05
C LEU A 66 2.38 6.74 -15.95
N VAL A 67 2.77 7.45 -14.89
CA VAL A 67 4.17 7.86 -14.65
C VAL A 67 5.08 6.64 -14.56
N THR A 68 4.67 5.61 -13.83
CA THR A 68 5.42 4.34 -13.74
C THR A 68 5.62 3.71 -15.12
N GLN A 69 4.58 3.64 -15.96
CA GLN A 69 4.70 3.07 -17.31
C GLN A 69 5.63 3.88 -18.22
N LEU A 70 5.55 5.22 -18.18
CA LEU A 70 6.43 6.08 -18.97
C LEU A 70 7.90 5.91 -18.57
N LEU A 71 8.18 5.81 -17.26
CA LEU A 71 9.52 5.56 -16.75
C LEU A 71 10.04 4.17 -17.14
N LEU A 72 9.20 3.13 -17.03
CA LEU A 72 9.55 1.78 -17.47
C LEU A 72 9.84 1.72 -18.97
N ALA A 73 8.99 2.35 -19.79
CA ALA A 73 9.20 2.46 -21.22
C ALA A 73 10.54 3.13 -21.53
N ASP A 74 10.89 4.22 -20.85
CA ASP A 74 12.15 4.93 -21.06
C ASP A 74 13.37 4.14 -20.55
N ILE A 75 13.27 3.44 -19.41
CA ILE A 75 14.31 2.51 -18.93
C ILE A 75 14.63 1.48 -20.02
N VAL A 76 13.60 0.78 -20.50
CA VAL A 76 13.80 -0.32 -21.46
C VAL A 76 14.26 0.21 -22.81
N ARG A 77 13.74 1.36 -23.26
CA ARG A 77 14.18 2.03 -24.49
C ARG A 77 15.66 2.35 -24.47
N ARG A 78 16.17 2.90 -23.37
CA ARG A 78 17.60 3.29 -23.24
C ARG A 78 18.54 2.10 -23.21
N VAL A 79 18.11 0.98 -22.64
CA VAL A 79 18.93 -0.23 -22.57
C VAL A 79 18.91 -0.98 -23.90
N THR A 80 17.74 -1.10 -24.54
CA THR A 80 17.56 -1.98 -25.69
C THR A 80 17.63 -1.29 -27.04
N HIS A 81 17.22 -0.02 -27.10
CA HIS A 81 16.95 0.72 -28.34
C HIS A 81 15.95 0.02 -29.27
N ASP A 82 15.04 -0.79 -28.70
CA ASP A 82 14.10 -1.62 -29.46
C ASP A 82 12.65 -1.36 -29.03
N VAL A 83 11.81 -0.99 -30.00
CA VAL A 83 10.40 -0.66 -29.78
C VAL A 83 9.59 -1.85 -29.25
N ARG A 84 9.93 -3.08 -29.63
CA ARG A 84 9.22 -4.29 -29.19
C ARG A 84 9.43 -4.49 -27.69
N ALA A 85 10.66 -4.33 -27.21
CA ALA A 85 10.93 -4.39 -25.77
C ALA A 85 10.19 -3.29 -25.00
N VAL A 86 10.12 -2.07 -25.55
CA VAL A 86 9.34 -0.97 -24.95
C VAL A 86 7.85 -1.31 -24.86
N ILE A 87 7.26 -1.89 -25.91
CA ILE A 87 5.87 -2.35 -25.90
C ILE A 87 5.65 -3.39 -24.78
N PHE A 88 6.54 -4.37 -24.65
CA PHE A 88 6.45 -5.35 -23.55
C PHE A 88 6.62 -4.71 -22.16
N ALA A 89 7.50 -3.71 -22.02
CA ALA A 89 7.69 -2.99 -20.76
C ALA A 89 6.40 -2.30 -20.28
N VAL A 90 5.54 -1.88 -21.21
CA VAL A 90 4.23 -1.27 -20.90
C VAL A 90 3.15 -2.33 -20.70
N LEU A 91 3.13 -3.39 -21.52
CA LEU A 91 2.09 -4.43 -21.48
C LEU A 91 2.24 -5.42 -20.32
N LEU A 92 3.45 -5.72 -19.85
CA LEU A 92 3.66 -6.65 -18.73
C LEU A 92 3.01 -6.15 -17.43
N PRO A 93 3.18 -4.87 -17.00
CA PRO A 93 2.39 -4.32 -15.91
C PRO A 93 0.87 -4.42 -16.15
N GLU A 94 0.40 -4.17 -17.36
CA GLU A 94 -1.04 -4.25 -17.67
C GLU A 94 -1.62 -5.66 -17.51
N ALA A 95 -0.78 -6.67 -17.71
CA ALA A 95 -1.14 -8.08 -17.55
C ALA A 95 -1.14 -8.56 -16.08
N ALA A 96 -0.56 -7.79 -15.17
CA ALA A 96 -0.59 -8.08 -13.73
C ALA A 96 -1.81 -7.43 -13.07
N LEU A 97 -2.63 -8.19 -12.34
CA LEU A 97 -3.86 -7.67 -11.72
C LEU A 97 -3.62 -6.43 -10.85
N TYR A 98 -2.55 -6.45 -10.04
CA TYR A 98 -2.23 -5.34 -9.17
C TYR A 98 -2.05 -4.04 -9.95
N TYR A 99 -1.28 -4.07 -11.03
CA TYR A 99 -0.97 -2.89 -11.84
C TYR A 99 -2.08 -2.58 -12.84
N GLY A 100 -2.50 -3.59 -13.59
CA GLY A 100 -3.55 -3.58 -14.62
C GLY A 100 -4.88 -2.97 -14.17
N LEU A 101 -5.25 -3.20 -12.91
CA LEU A 101 -6.52 -2.71 -12.36
C LEU A 101 -6.38 -2.12 -10.95
N LEU A 102 -5.75 -2.85 -10.02
CA LEU A 102 -5.83 -2.51 -8.59
C LEU A 102 -4.93 -1.35 -8.16
N MET A 103 -4.07 -0.81 -9.01
CA MET A 103 -3.35 0.45 -8.74
C MET A 103 -4.31 1.65 -8.80
N ALA A 104 -5.55 1.43 -9.26
CA ALA A 104 -6.69 2.33 -9.05
C ALA A 104 -7.19 2.32 -7.60
N LYS A 105 -6.96 1.25 -6.81
CA LYS A 105 -7.09 1.27 -5.36
C LYS A 105 -5.87 1.98 -4.78
N VAL A 106 -6.09 3.04 -4.02
CA VAL A 106 -4.99 3.85 -3.49
C VAL A 106 -4.49 3.30 -2.16
N ALA A 107 -3.20 2.97 -2.12
CA ALA A 107 -2.48 2.48 -0.95
C ALA A 107 -1.08 3.11 -0.91
N PRO A 108 -0.34 3.04 0.21
CA PRO A 108 0.99 3.65 0.32
C PRO A 108 1.97 3.20 -0.79
N ASP A 109 1.83 1.97 -1.29
CA ASP A 109 2.57 1.47 -2.44
C ASP A 109 2.30 2.26 -3.72
N THR A 110 1.05 2.66 -3.94
CA THR A 110 0.64 3.45 -5.10
C THR A 110 1.40 4.79 -5.17
N ALA A 111 1.66 5.42 -4.01
CA ALA A 111 2.50 6.62 -3.92
C ALA A 111 4.01 6.31 -4.07
N MET A 112 4.47 5.20 -3.48
CA MET A 112 5.89 4.82 -3.48
C MET A 112 6.40 4.37 -4.86
N ILE A 113 5.64 3.55 -5.58
CA ILE A 113 6.04 2.90 -6.83
C ILE A 113 6.58 3.87 -7.90
N PRO A 114 5.91 4.99 -8.26
CA PRO A 114 6.45 5.91 -9.27
C PRO A 114 7.79 6.50 -8.86
N PHE A 115 8.00 6.82 -7.58
CA PHE A 115 9.27 7.34 -7.08
C PHE A 115 10.36 6.25 -7.02
N ALA A 116 10.01 5.03 -6.64
CA ALA A 116 10.93 3.89 -6.70
C ALA A 116 11.41 3.63 -8.13
N VAL A 117 10.50 3.63 -9.11
CA VAL A 117 10.86 3.46 -10.53
C VAL A 117 11.63 4.68 -11.05
N ALA A 118 11.31 5.91 -10.62
CA ALA A 118 12.07 7.11 -10.98
C ALA A 118 13.51 7.07 -10.44
N MET A 119 13.73 6.52 -9.25
CA MET A 119 15.08 6.25 -8.71
C MET A 119 15.84 5.26 -9.61
N LEU A 120 15.22 4.13 -9.98
CA LEU A 120 15.84 3.16 -10.89
C LEU A 120 16.14 3.77 -12.26
N TRP A 121 15.19 4.56 -12.79
CA TRP A 121 15.35 5.31 -14.03
C TRP A 121 16.53 6.28 -13.98
N ALA A 122 16.67 7.05 -12.89
CA ALA A 122 17.80 7.96 -12.71
C ALA A 122 19.14 7.20 -12.70
N LEU A 123 19.21 6.03 -12.07
CA LEU A 123 20.43 5.21 -12.08
C LEU A 123 20.72 4.59 -13.46
N VAL A 124 19.70 4.25 -14.25
CA VAL A 124 19.87 3.84 -15.66
C VAL A 124 20.40 5.02 -16.48
N ARG A 125 19.89 6.24 -16.28
CA ARG A 125 20.40 7.46 -16.92
C ARG A 125 21.85 7.76 -16.54
N LEU A 126 22.22 7.52 -15.28
CA LEU A 126 23.60 7.62 -14.82
C LEU A 126 24.50 6.65 -15.58
N ASN A 127 24.07 5.39 -15.74
CA ASN A 127 24.82 4.38 -16.48
C ASN A 127 25.02 4.77 -17.96
N GLU A 128 23.95 5.19 -18.61
CA GLU A 128 23.95 5.56 -20.03
C GLU A 128 24.78 6.82 -20.31
N SER A 129 24.61 7.88 -19.51
CA SER A 129 25.20 9.19 -19.80
C SER A 129 26.53 9.48 -19.09
N GLY A 130 26.85 8.72 -18.04
CA GLY A 130 27.98 9.01 -17.15
C GLY A 130 27.85 10.33 -16.38
N ASN A 131 26.71 11.03 -16.47
CA ASN A 131 26.52 12.34 -15.84
C ASN A 131 26.23 12.17 -14.33
N PRO A 132 27.10 12.69 -13.44
CA PRO A 132 26.99 12.50 -12.00
C PRO A 132 25.72 13.10 -11.39
N ARG A 133 25.07 14.08 -12.03
CA ARG A 133 23.87 14.73 -11.49
C ARG A 133 22.69 13.77 -11.32
N TRP A 134 22.68 12.66 -12.05
CA TRP A 134 21.69 11.60 -11.90
C TRP A 134 21.72 10.94 -10.52
N TRP A 135 22.85 10.97 -9.80
CA TRP A 135 22.88 10.60 -8.39
C TRP A 135 21.95 11.47 -7.54
N LEU A 136 21.94 12.78 -7.77
CA LEU A 136 21.11 13.71 -6.99
C LEU A 136 19.61 13.44 -7.25
N ALA A 137 19.26 13.17 -8.52
CA ALA A 137 17.90 12.75 -8.88
C ALA A 137 17.53 11.41 -8.22
N ALA A 138 18.44 10.42 -8.23
CA ALA A 138 18.21 9.15 -7.55
C ALA A 138 18.00 9.34 -6.03
N GLY A 139 18.79 10.20 -5.38
CA GLY A 139 18.63 10.55 -3.96
C GLY A 139 17.29 11.23 -3.66
N LEU A 140 16.87 12.19 -4.50
CA LEU A 140 15.57 12.84 -4.39
C LEU A 140 14.43 11.81 -4.47
N PHE A 141 14.44 10.96 -5.49
CA PHE A 141 13.40 9.95 -5.67
C PHE A 141 13.44 8.86 -4.60
N ALA A 142 14.61 8.48 -4.10
CA ALA A 142 14.74 7.58 -2.94
C ALA A 142 14.09 8.19 -1.68
N GLY A 143 14.36 9.47 -1.42
CA GLY A 143 13.73 10.21 -0.33
C GLY A 143 12.20 10.26 -0.46
N LEU A 144 11.69 10.56 -1.66
CA LEU A 144 10.24 10.61 -1.93
C LEU A 144 9.57 9.21 -1.83
N ALA A 145 10.28 8.15 -2.24
CA ALA A 145 9.80 6.78 -2.06
C ALA A 145 9.70 6.41 -0.57
N LEU A 146 10.72 6.74 0.23
CA LEU A 146 10.70 6.55 1.69
C LEU A 146 9.64 7.41 2.37
N LEU A 147 9.41 8.63 1.88
CA LEU A 147 8.36 9.55 2.32
C LEU A 147 6.94 9.07 1.94
N SER A 148 6.84 8.04 1.10
CA SER A 148 5.59 7.37 0.74
C SER A 148 5.38 6.07 1.53
N LYS A 149 6.42 5.24 1.67
CA LYS A 149 6.36 3.98 2.41
C LYS A 149 7.74 3.51 2.88
N PHE A 150 7.86 3.14 4.15
CA PHE A 150 9.12 2.70 4.76
C PHE A 150 9.79 1.52 4.04
N THR A 151 8.99 0.62 3.44
CA THR A 151 9.49 -0.57 2.73
C THR A 151 10.36 -0.23 1.51
N ALA A 152 10.33 1.01 1.02
CA ALA A 152 11.24 1.47 -0.05
C ALA A 152 12.72 1.25 0.30
N ILE A 153 13.08 1.21 1.59
CA ILE A 153 14.46 0.94 2.04
C ILE A 153 14.99 -0.42 1.57
N MET A 154 14.09 -1.37 1.27
CA MET A 154 14.46 -2.69 0.75
C MET A 154 15.07 -2.66 -0.66
N LEU A 155 15.04 -1.50 -1.35
CA LEU A 155 15.75 -1.27 -2.61
C LEU A 155 17.22 -0.85 -2.41
N LEU A 156 17.62 -0.49 -1.19
CA LEU A 156 18.99 -0.09 -0.89
C LEU A 156 20.03 -1.16 -1.28
N PRO A 157 19.84 -2.47 -1.03
CA PRO A 157 20.77 -3.50 -1.50
C PRO A 157 20.98 -3.49 -3.03
N ALA A 158 19.96 -3.12 -3.81
CA ALA A 158 20.09 -3.00 -5.27
C ALA A 158 20.97 -1.81 -5.66
N VAL A 159 20.79 -0.65 -4.99
CA VAL A 159 21.63 0.54 -5.20
C VAL A 159 23.07 0.25 -4.77
N VAL A 160 23.27 -0.42 -3.64
CA VAL A 160 24.59 -0.83 -3.15
C VAL A 160 25.26 -1.79 -4.15
N ALA A 161 24.54 -2.81 -4.63
CA ALA A 161 25.08 -3.74 -5.62
C ALA A 161 25.44 -3.02 -6.94
N PHE A 162 24.60 -2.09 -7.40
CA PHE A 162 24.85 -1.26 -8.58
C PHE A 162 26.13 -0.40 -8.47
N VAL A 163 26.48 0.06 -7.27
CA VAL A 163 27.72 0.80 -7.02
C VAL A 163 28.91 -0.13 -6.87
N LEU A 164 28.80 -1.18 -6.07
CA LEU A 164 29.93 -1.97 -5.58
C LEU A 164 30.38 -3.07 -6.53
N VAL A 165 29.46 -3.68 -7.28
CA VAL A 165 29.75 -4.87 -8.09
C VAL A 165 30.40 -4.51 -9.44
N PRO A 166 29.94 -3.48 -10.19
CA PRO A 166 30.55 -3.18 -11.47
C PRO A 166 31.95 -2.57 -11.36
N ASP A 167 32.71 -2.63 -12.45
CA ASP A 167 34.11 -2.18 -12.47
C ASP A 167 34.26 -0.66 -12.24
N TRP A 168 33.19 0.11 -12.43
CA TRP A 168 33.15 1.54 -12.16
C TRP A 168 33.09 1.92 -10.66
N ARG A 169 33.11 0.95 -9.73
CA ARG A 169 32.92 1.22 -8.29
C ARG A 169 33.84 2.32 -7.75
N ARG A 170 35.13 2.28 -8.14
CA ARG A 170 36.14 3.26 -7.72
C ARG A 170 35.81 4.66 -8.25
N ARG A 171 35.32 4.75 -9.50
CA ARG A 171 34.92 6.01 -10.13
C ARG A 171 33.85 6.73 -9.32
N TRP A 172 32.88 6.01 -8.75
CA TRP A 172 31.77 6.64 -8.04
C TRP A 172 32.01 6.81 -6.54
N LEU A 173 32.57 5.81 -5.86
CA LEU A 173 32.80 5.86 -4.41
C LEU A 173 33.77 6.97 -3.98
N LEU A 174 34.73 7.32 -4.85
CA LEU A 174 35.67 8.41 -4.61
C LEU A 174 35.07 9.80 -4.88
N THR A 175 33.84 9.88 -5.39
CA THR A 175 33.17 11.14 -5.65
C THR A 175 32.14 11.46 -4.57
N GLN A 176 31.84 12.73 -4.40
CA GLN A 176 30.82 13.20 -3.46
C GLN A 176 29.37 12.87 -3.86
N TYR A 177 29.12 12.43 -5.10
CA TYR A 177 27.75 12.37 -5.65
C TYR A 177 26.86 11.29 -5.01
N PRO A 178 27.30 10.03 -4.80
CA PRO A 178 26.50 9.04 -4.08
C PRO A 178 26.18 9.46 -2.64
N TRP A 179 27.14 10.12 -1.96
CA TRP A 179 26.97 10.60 -0.59
C TRP A 179 26.01 11.78 -0.51
N ARG A 180 26.10 12.72 -1.47
CA ARG A 180 25.11 13.82 -1.62
C ARG A 180 23.72 13.28 -1.93
N ALA A 181 23.61 12.21 -2.71
CA ALA A 181 22.33 11.54 -2.96
C ALA A 181 21.72 10.98 -1.67
N ALA A 182 22.53 10.31 -0.84
CA ALA A 182 22.09 9.82 0.48
C ALA A 182 21.65 10.97 1.40
N LEU A 183 22.42 12.07 1.42
CA LEU A 183 22.06 13.27 2.18
C LEU A 183 20.72 13.89 1.69
N ILE A 184 20.51 14.00 0.38
CA ILE A 184 19.25 14.48 -0.20
C ILE A 184 18.09 13.56 0.22
N ALA A 185 18.28 12.24 0.14
CA ALA A 185 17.25 11.29 0.56
C ALA A 185 16.87 11.48 2.04
N ALA A 186 17.86 11.67 2.91
CA ALA A 186 17.65 11.93 4.34
C ALA A 186 16.94 13.27 4.59
N ILE A 187 17.31 14.34 3.88
CA ILE A 187 16.65 15.65 3.98
C ILE A 187 15.19 15.56 3.54
N VAL A 188 14.91 14.91 2.42
CA VAL A 188 13.54 14.73 1.92
C VAL A 188 12.70 13.88 2.88
N PHE A 189 13.31 12.86 3.51
CA PHE A 189 12.65 12.01 4.51
C PHE A 189 12.57 12.64 5.91
N SER A 190 13.21 13.79 6.14
CA SER A 190 13.31 14.42 7.46
C SER A 190 11.97 14.75 8.14
N PRO A 191 10.85 15.08 7.46
CA PRO A 191 9.58 15.31 8.15
C PRO A 191 9.12 14.09 8.97
N VAL A 192 9.40 12.88 8.47
CA VAL A 192 9.06 11.63 9.16
C VAL A 192 9.97 11.38 10.36
N LEU A 193 11.25 11.75 10.25
CA LEU A 193 12.21 11.68 11.35
C LEU A 193 11.83 12.65 12.47
N ILE A 194 11.48 13.89 12.12
CA ILE A 194 11.04 14.92 13.07
C ILE A 194 9.78 14.47 13.80
N TRP A 195 8.76 14.00 13.06
CA TRP A 195 7.53 13.49 13.67
C TRP A 195 7.79 12.34 14.62
N ASN A 196 8.62 11.37 14.23
CA ASN A 196 8.95 10.24 15.09
C ASN A 196 9.72 10.67 16.34
N ALA A 197 10.68 11.59 16.23
CA ALA A 197 11.42 12.13 17.37
C ALA A 197 10.48 12.83 18.38
N GLN A 198 9.42 13.47 17.90
CA GLN A 198 8.39 14.11 18.72
C GLN A 198 7.38 13.14 19.36
N HIS A 199 7.31 11.89 18.89
CA HIS A 199 6.33 10.88 19.31
C HIS A 199 7.01 9.56 19.71
N ASP A 200 8.12 9.61 20.45
CA ASP A 200 8.83 8.44 21.01
C ASP A 200 9.19 7.36 19.98
N TRP A 201 9.49 7.76 18.75
CA TRP A 201 9.76 6.88 17.61
C TRP A 201 8.64 5.88 17.32
N ALA A 202 7.38 6.29 17.55
CA ALA A 202 6.21 5.41 17.51
C ALA A 202 6.05 4.65 16.19
N SER A 203 6.13 5.31 15.02
CA SER A 203 5.96 4.61 13.74
C SER A 203 7.06 3.59 13.50
N PHE A 204 8.32 3.91 13.78
CA PHE A 204 9.42 2.96 13.61
C PHE A 204 9.30 1.76 14.55
N ARG A 205 8.96 1.98 15.81
CA ARG A 205 8.68 0.89 16.76
C ARG A 205 7.52 0.03 16.29
N PHE A 206 6.43 0.67 15.84
CA PHE A 206 5.26 -0.04 15.30
C PHE A 206 5.61 -0.91 14.09
N GLN A 207 6.41 -0.40 13.14
CA GLN A 207 6.86 -1.19 11.99
C GLN A 207 7.84 -2.30 12.39
N PHE A 208 8.77 -1.99 13.30
CA PHE A 208 9.78 -2.95 13.75
C PHE A 208 9.14 -4.15 14.44
N VAL A 209 8.20 -3.94 15.37
CA VAL A 209 7.59 -5.10 16.03
C VAL A 209 6.76 -5.92 15.06
N ARG A 210 6.08 -5.32 14.08
CA ARG A 210 5.39 -6.09 13.02
C ARG A 210 6.36 -6.89 12.15
N ALA A 211 7.54 -6.36 11.87
CA ALA A 211 8.56 -7.03 11.09
C ALA A 211 9.23 -8.18 11.87
N VAL A 212 9.41 -8.02 13.18
CA VAL A 212 10.09 -8.97 14.07
C VAL A 212 9.12 -9.94 14.75
N ALA A 213 7.81 -9.67 14.73
CA ALA A 213 6.79 -10.60 15.21
C ALA A 213 6.94 -11.96 14.51
N THR A 214 7.47 -12.92 15.24
CA THR A 214 7.65 -14.30 14.78
C THR A 214 6.58 -15.16 15.43
N HIS A 215 5.74 -15.74 14.59
CA HIS A 215 4.88 -16.84 15.00
C HIS A 215 5.57 -18.17 14.69
N GLN A 216 4.95 -19.28 15.09
CA GLN A 216 5.40 -20.61 14.71
C GLN A 216 5.51 -20.73 13.19
N LEU A 217 6.46 -21.56 12.74
CA LEU A 217 6.64 -21.84 11.33
C LEU A 217 5.34 -22.35 10.71
N SER A 218 4.90 -21.73 9.62
CA SER A 218 3.63 -22.05 8.99
C SER A 218 3.77 -22.14 7.47
N LEU A 219 3.62 -23.36 6.93
CA LEU A 219 3.56 -23.56 5.48
C LEU A 219 2.30 -22.95 4.87
N ARG A 220 1.25 -22.75 5.67
CA ARG A 220 0.03 -22.07 5.24
C ARG A 220 0.33 -20.62 4.87
N THR A 221 1.08 -19.87 5.68
CA THR A 221 1.41 -18.47 5.36
C THR A 221 2.34 -18.34 4.16
N VAL A 222 3.21 -19.34 3.92
CA VAL A 222 3.98 -19.45 2.67
C VAL A 222 3.06 -19.67 1.47
N GLY A 223 2.12 -20.62 1.58
CA GLY A 223 1.12 -20.88 0.54
C GLY A 223 0.26 -19.65 0.25
N GLU A 224 -0.16 -18.93 1.29
CA GLU A 224 -0.89 -17.65 1.15
C GLU A 224 -0.03 -16.59 0.43
N PHE A 225 1.25 -16.46 0.78
CA PHE A 225 2.16 -15.52 0.11
C PHE A 225 2.34 -15.86 -1.38
N ILE A 226 2.61 -17.12 -1.72
CA ILE A 226 2.77 -17.58 -3.10
C ILE A 226 1.46 -17.40 -3.88
N GLY A 227 0.33 -17.77 -3.28
CA GLY A 227 -1.00 -17.58 -3.84
C GLY A 227 -1.30 -16.10 -4.12
N LEU A 228 -0.92 -15.19 -3.21
CA LEU A 228 -1.03 -13.75 -3.41
C LEU A 228 -0.16 -13.27 -4.58
N GLN A 229 1.08 -13.77 -4.72
CA GLN A 229 1.91 -13.39 -5.87
C GLN A 229 1.29 -13.86 -7.19
N PHE A 230 0.74 -15.08 -7.25
CA PHE A 230 0.03 -15.55 -8.43
C PHE A 230 -1.27 -14.77 -8.71
N GLY A 231 -2.03 -14.42 -7.68
CA GLY A 231 -3.27 -13.65 -7.82
C GLY A 231 -3.04 -12.20 -8.26
N LEU A 232 -1.99 -11.55 -7.76
CA LEU A 232 -1.71 -10.13 -8.01
C LEU A 232 -0.79 -9.88 -9.21
N VAL A 233 0.16 -10.78 -9.48
CA VAL A 233 1.07 -10.68 -10.62
C VAL A 233 0.56 -11.49 -11.81
N GLY A 234 -0.02 -12.67 -11.59
CA GLY A 234 -0.61 -13.51 -12.62
C GLY A 234 0.02 -14.90 -12.72
N PHE A 235 -0.81 -15.91 -13.00
CA PHE A 235 -0.42 -17.33 -13.05
C PHE A 235 0.71 -17.65 -14.02
N VAL A 236 0.65 -17.09 -15.23
CA VAL A 236 1.71 -17.25 -16.24
C VAL A 236 2.78 -16.17 -16.11
N LEU A 237 2.38 -14.94 -15.74
CA LEU A 237 3.28 -13.81 -15.71
C LEU A 237 4.34 -13.92 -14.61
N LEU A 238 3.97 -14.40 -13.41
CA LEU A 238 4.89 -14.56 -12.29
C LEU A 238 6.12 -15.45 -12.64
N PRO A 239 5.97 -16.70 -13.12
CA PRO A 239 7.12 -17.53 -13.46
C PRO A 239 7.92 -16.98 -14.64
N VAL A 240 7.28 -16.31 -15.62
CA VAL A 240 7.98 -15.64 -16.73
C VAL A 240 8.87 -14.51 -16.21
N VAL A 241 8.35 -13.67 -15.30
CA VAL A 241 9.10 -12.55 -14.73
C VAL A 241 10.21 -13.03 -13.81
N LEU A 242 9.95 -14.03 -12.96
CA LEU A 242 10.98 -14.62 -12.09
C LEU A 242 12.11 -15.26 -12.91
N SER A 243 11.77 -15.97 -14.00
CA SER A 243 12.77 -16.54 -14.91
C SER A 243 13.58 -15.44 -15.60
N GLY A 244 12.91 -14.39 -16.08
CA GLY A 244 13.55 -13.23 -16.68
C GLY A 244 14.52 -12.54 -15.71
N VAL A 245 14.08 -12.26 -14.49
CA VAL A 245 14.89 -11.65 -13.43
C VAL A 245 16.09 -12.52 -13.08
N THR A 246 15.90 -13.83 -12.94
CA THR A 246 16.99 -14.76 -12.60
C THR A 246 18.05 -14.81 -13.71
N LEU A 247 17.61 -14.84 -14.97
CA LEU A 247 18.49 -14.78 -16.13
C LEU A 247 19.25 -13.44 -16.20
N THR A 248 18.55 -12.32 -15.94
CA THR A 248 19.17 -10.99 -15.86
C THR A 248 20.19 -10.92 -14.73
N ALA A 249 19.91 -11.51 -13.57
CA ALA A 249 20.86 -11.60 -12.46
C ALA A 249 22.10 -12.40 -12.86
N TRP A 250 21.91 -13.60 -13.39
CA TRP A 250 23.01 -14.47 -13.82
C TRP A 250 23.93 -13.78 -14.82
N ARG A 251 23.36 -13.15 -15.86
CA ARG A 251 24.10 -12.35 -16.84
C ARG A 251 24.79 -11.15 -16.19
N GLY A 252 24.04 -10.36 -15.43
CA GLY A 252 24.50 -9.11 -14.85
C GLY A 252 25.66 -9.31 -13.89
N TYR A 253 25.58 -10.29 -12.99
CA TYR A 253 26.66 -10.58 -12.05
C TYR A 253 27.86 -11.27 -12.71
N ARG A 254 27.66 -12.09 -13.75
CA ARG A 254 28.75 -12.71 -14.53
C ARG A 254 29.54 -11.67 -15.34
N THR A 255 28.83 -10.73 -15.96
CA THR A 255 29.42 -9.68 -16.83
C THR A 255 29.70 -8.38 -16.09
N ARG A 256 29.30 -8.30 -14.81
CA ARG A 256 29.34 -7.09 -13.99
C ARG A 256 28.58 -5.90 -14.61
N GLU A 257 27.53 -6.16 -15.39
CA GLU A 257 26.74 -5.12 -16.05
C GLU A 257 25.84 -4.40 -15.02
N PRO A 258 26.01 -3.07 -14.83
CA PRO A 258 25.34 -2.33 -13.77
C PRO A 258 23.81 -2.43 -13.78
N VAL A 259 23.16 -2.23 -14.93
CA VAL A 259 21.70 -2.13 -15.00
C VAL A 259 21.02 -3.46 -14.73
N ALA A 260 21.57 -4.56 -15.24
CA ALA A 260 21.12 -5.92 -14.96
C ALA A 260 21.24 -6.24 -13.47
N ILE A 261 22.35 -5.86 -12.82
CA ILE A 261 22.51 -6.00 -11.35
C ILE A 261 21.44 -5.18 -10.62
N LEU A 262 21.25 -3.91 -10.97
CA LEU A 262 20.27 -3.03 -10.33
C LEU A 262 18.86 -3.60 -10.41
N LEU A 263 18.39 -3.91 -11.63
CA LEU A 263 17.02 -4.36 -11.86
C LEU A 263 16.76 -5.73 -11.24
N SER A 264 17.72 -6.65 -11.34
CA SER A 264 17.56 -8.00 -10.78
C SER A 264 17.59 -8.00 -9.25
N THR A 265 18.53 -7.26 -8.63
CA THR A 265 18.66 -7.18 -7.17
C THR A 265 17.50 -6.42 -6.53
N ALA A 266 16.92 -5.43 -7.22
CA ALA A 266 15.70 -4.75 -6.78
C ALA A 266 14.48 -5.67 -6.68
N VAL A 267 14.51 -6.83 -7.36
CA VAL A 267 13.47 -7.87 -7.30
C VAL A 267 13.87 -8.96 -6.31
N LEU A 268 15.03 -9.58 -6.52
CA LEU A 268 15.42 -10.81 -5.83
C LEU A 268 15.56 -10.60 -4.32
N VAL A 269 16.19 -9.50 -3.89
CA VAL A 269 16.40 -9.27 -2.45
C VAL A 269 15.08 -9.08 -1.71
N PRO A 270 14.16 -8.18 -2.13
CA PRO A 270 12.86 -8.08 -1.48
C PRO A 270 12.02 -9.35 -1.61
N PHE A 271 12.02 -10.01 -2.76
CA PHE A 271 11.23 -11.23 -2.97
C PHE A 271 11.70 -12.36 -2.04
N LEU A 272 13.01 -12.61 -1.96
CA LEU A 272 13.57 -13.62 -1.06
C LEU A 272 13.34 -13.26 0.41
N TYR A 273 13.43 -11.98 0.78
CA TYR A 273 13.08 -11.53 2.13
C TYR A 273 11.62 -11.84 2.47
N PHE A 274 10.67 -11.48 1.61
CA PHE A 274 9.25 -11.74 1.89
C PHE A 274 8.93 -13.23 1.86
N LEU A 275 9.56 -14.01 0.97
CA LEU A 275 9.43 -15.46 0.96
C LEU A 275 9.94 -16.06 2.27
N TRP A 276 11.12 -15.65 2.75
CA TRP A 276 11.65 -16.07 4.04
C TRP A 276 10.75 -15.64 5.20
N LYS A 277 10.31 -14.38 5.23
CA LYS A 277 9.39 -13.88 6.27
C LYS A 277 8.03 -14.57 6.25
N SER A 278 7.57 -15.02 5.09
CA SER A 278 6.30 -15.76 4.96
C SER A 278 6.28 -17.07 5.76
N LEU A 279 7.43 -17.59 6.17
CA LEU A 279 7.52 -18.74 7.08
C LEU A 279 6.97 -18.44 8.48
N THR A 280 7.03 -17.19 8.92
CA THR A 280 6.70 -16.79 10.32
C THR A 280 5.66 -15.68 10.42
N LEU A 281 5.33 -15.05 9.30
CA LEU A 281 4.46 -13.89 9.22
C LEU A 281 3.56 -13.99 7.99
N ARG A 282 2.26 -13.72 8.15
CA ARG A 282 1.37 -13.49 7.01
C ARG A 282 1.73 -12.16 6.34
N VAL A 283 2.43 -12.23 5.22
CA VAL A 283 2.81 -11.05 4.43
C VAL A 283 1.57 -10.41 3.82
N GLY A 284 1.45 -9.08 3.95
CA GLY A 284 0.34 -8.33 3.37
C GLY A 284 0.33 -8.41 1.84
N ASP A 285 -0.87 -8.36 1.27
CA ASP A 285 -1.16 -8.44 -0.16
C ASP A 285 -0.29 -7.52 -1.02
N THR A 286 -0.20 -6.25 -0.64
CA THR A 286 0.46 -5.20 -1.43
C THR A 286 1.95 -5.03 -1.09
N TRP A 287 2.44 -5.61 0.01
CA TRP A 287 3.77 -5.33 0.54
C TRP A 287 4.91 -5.59 -0.44
N PRO A 288 4.91 -6.69 -1.21
CA PRO A 288 5.98 -6.97 -2.16
C PRO A 288 5.78 -6.23 -3.48
N MET A 289 4.64 -5.58 -3.73
CA MET A 289 4.28 -5.20 -5.08
C MET A 289 5.32 -4.29 -5.73
N PHE A 290 5.92 -3.37 -4.97
CA PHE A 290 6.94 -2.42 -5.44
C PHE A 290 8.15 -3.00 -6.19
N LEU A 291 8.44 -4.29 -6.02
CA LEU A 291 9.59 -4.95 -6.65
C LEU A 291 9.32 -5.29 -8.12
N TRP A 292 8.07 -5.61 -8.49
CA TRP A 292 7.73 -6.13 -9.81
C TRP A 292 7.98 -5.20 -11.02
N PRO A 293 7.93 -3.87 -10.93
CA PRO A 293 8.23 -2.99 -12.07
C PRO A 293 9.65 -3.21 -12.61
N ALA A 294 10.63 -3.39 -11.71
CA ALA A 294 12.00 -3.74 -12.09
C ALA A 294 12.06 -5.11 -12.77
N GLY A 295 11.25 -6.07 -12.31
CA GLY A 295 11.14 -7.39 -12.93
C GLY A 295 10.52 -7.36 -14.33
N PHE A 296 9.50 -6.52 -14.54
CA PHE A 296 8.92 -6.32 -15.86
C PHE A 296 9.93 -5.70 -16.83
N ALA A 297 10.69 -4.69 -16.39
CA ALA A 297 11.76 -4.10 -17.19
C ALA A 297 12.86 -5.12 -17.54
N ALA A 298 13.35 -5.88 -16.56
CA ALA A 298 14.36 -6.93 -16.77
C ALA A 298 13.87 -7.98 -17.78
N THR A 299 12.62 -8.42 -17.65
CA THR A 299 12.00 -9.39 -18.56
C THR A 299 11.88 -8.86 -19.98
N ALA A 300 11.44 -7.60 -20.13
CA ALA A 300 11.35 -6.94 -21.44
C ALA A 300 12.72 -6.75 -22.10
N ILE A 301 13.76 -6.40 -21.33
CA ILE A 301 15.14 -6.27 -21.82
C ILE A 301 15.67 -7.61 -22.36
N ASN A 302 15.39 -8.72 -21.67
CA ASN A 302 15.85 -10.04 -22.10
C ASN A 302 15.31 -10.47 -23.48
N LEU A 303 14.15 -9.96 -23.91
CA LEU A 303 13.62 -10.24 -25.26
C LEU A 303 14.57 -9.81 -26.37
N VAL A 304 15.39 -8.78 -26.12
CA VAL A 304 16.33 -8.24 -27.11
C VAL A 304 17.75 -8.70 -26.82
N MET A 305 18.11 -8.81 -25.55
CA MET A 305 19.48 -9.15 -25.18
C MET A 305 19.82 -10.63 -25.35
N LEU A 306 18.86 -11.53 -25.25
CA LEU A 306 19.10 -12.97 -25.49
C LEU A 306 19.62 -13.24 -26.91
N PRO A 307 18.98 -12.72 -27.99
CA PRO A 307 19.55 -12.81 -29.34
C PRO A 307 20.94 -12.19 -29.47
N ARG A 308 21.15 -10.99 -28.89
CA ARG A 308 22.41 -10.24 -29.01
C ARG A 308 23.59 -10.96 -28.35
N GLU A 309 23.33 -11.78 -27.33
CA GLU A 309 24.34 -12.54 -26.61
C GLU A 309 24.51 -13.97 -27.14
N GLY A 310 23.92 -14.30 -28.29
CA GLY A 310 24.15 -15.59 -28.96
C GLY A 310 23.51 -16.79 -28.27
N PHE A 311 22.45 -16.57 -27.49
CA PHE A 311 21.69 -17.69 -26.92
C PHE A 311 20.93 -18.47 -27.99
N SER A 312 20.64 -19.75 -27.71
CA SER A 312 20.00 -20.66 -28.67
C SER A 312 18.66 -20.13 -29.19
N GLU A 313 18.38 -20.36 -30.47
CA GLU A 313 17.12 -19.91 -31.10
C GLU A 313 15.89 -20.44 -30.37
N TRP A 314 15.96 -21.66 -29.85
CA TRP A 314 14.88 -22.25 -29.08
C TRP A 314 14.56 -21.42 -27.84
N MET A 315 15.59 -20.99 -27.08
CA MET A 315 15.36 -20.21 -25.88
C MET A 315 14.81 -18.83 -26.23
N VAL A 316 15.34 -18.16 -27.26
CA VAL A 316 14.81 -16.88 -27.76
C VAL A 316 13.33 -17.01 -28.15
N LYS A 317 12.98 -17.98 -28.99
CA LYS A 317 11.59 -18.23 -29.43
C LYS A 317 10.69 -18.55 -28.24
N SER A 318 11.18 -19.35 -27.28
CA SER A 318 10.47 -19.70 -26.04
C SER A 318 10.19 -18.46 -25.18
N THR A 319 11.18 -17.60 -24.94
CA THR A 319 11.01 -16.35 -24.16
C THR A 319 9.97 -15.44 -24.79
N PHE A 320 10.03 -15.22 -26.11
CA PHE A 320 9.02 -14.43 -26.81
C PHE A 320 7.62 -15.07 -26.72
N ARG A 321 7.51 -16.39 -26.90
CA ARG A 321 6.24 -17.11 -26.80
C ARG A 321 5.62 -16.96 -25.42
N TRP A 322 6.38 -17.24 -24.36
CA TRP A 322 5.88 -17.17 -22.99
C TRP A 322 5.58 -15.74 -22.53
N ALA A 323 6.37 -14.75 -22.96
CA ALA A 323 6.05 -13.35 -22.70
C ALA A 323 4.72 -12.94 -23.36
N ARG A 324 4.45 -13.37 -24.60
CA ARG A 324 3.15 -13.14 -25.27
C ARG A 324 2.00 -13.83 -24.55
N VAL A 325 2.16 -15.11 -24.19
CA VAL A 325 1.14 -15.87 -23.45
C VAL A 325 0.86 -15.21 -22.10
N ALA A 326 1.90 -14.78 -21.37
CA ALA A 326 1.75 -14.06 -20.11
C ALA A 326 0.97 -12.75 -20.27
N VAL A 327 1.28 -11.95 -21.30
CA VAL A 327 0.55 -10.70 -21.57
C VAL A 327 -0.92 -10.97 -21.93
N ILE A 328 -1.18 -11.89 -22.86
CA ILE A 328 -2.55 -12.17 -23.33
C ILE A 328 -3.40 -12.76 -22.19
N SER A 329 -2.89 -13.80 -21.52
CA SER A 329 -3.62 -14.45 -20.42
C SER A 329 -3.81 -13.53 -19.22
N GLY A 330 -2.79 -12.72 -18.89
CA GLY A 330 -2.87 -11.74 -17.80
C GLY A 330 -3.89 -10.64 -18.09
N ILE A 331 -3.85 -10.01 -19.27
CA ILE A 331 -4.84 -8.99 -19.65
C ILE A 331 -6.25 -9.59 -19.65
N ALA A 332 -6.44 -10.79 -20.20
CA ALA A 332 -7.73 -11.48 -20.16
C ALA A 332 -8.22 -11.69 -18.72
N PHE A 333 -7.32 -12.11 -17.81
CA PHE A 333 -7.64 -12.24 -16.39
C PHE A 333 -8.02 -10.89 -15.75
N VAL A 334 -7.25 -9.82 -15.99
CA VAL A 334 -7.57 -8.48 -15.46
C VAL A 334 -8.93 -7.98 -15.98
N VAL A 335 -9.23 -8.20 -17.26
CA VAL A 335 -10.53 -7.88 -17.86
C VAL A 335 -11.66 -8.68 -17.21
N GLY A 336 -11.46 -9.98 -16.98
CA GLY A 336 -12.42 -10.82 -16.28
C GLY A 336 -12.70 -10.33 -14.85
N VAL A 337 -11.65 -9.98 -14.10
CA VAL A 337 -11.78 -9.42 -12.74
C VAL A 337 -12.50 -8.07 -12.75
N PHE A 338 -12.21 -7.20 -13.73
CA PHE A 338 -12.92 -5.94 -13.91
C PHE A 338 -14.42 -6.17 -14.11
N PHE A 339 -14.82 -7.05 -15.04
CA PHE A 339 -16.24 -7.33 -15.27
C PHE A 339 -16.92 -7.99 -14.07
N TYR A 340 -16.21 -8.88 -13.34
CA TYR A 340 -16.73 -9.47 -12.11
C TYR A 340 -17.08 -8.41 -11.06
N TYR A 341 -16.23 -7.41 -10.85
CA TYR A 341 -16.48 -6.40 -9.82
C TYR A 341 -17.37 -5.24 -10.28
N VAL A 342 -17.29 -4.83 -11.54
CA VAL A 342 -18.03 -3.67 -12.05
C VAL A 342 -19.41 -4.03 -12.59
N ALA A 343 -19.57 -5.22 -13.19
CA ALA A 343 -20.79 -5.57 -13.92
C ALA A 343 -21.57 -6.75 -13.34
N ALA A 344 -20.90 -7.74 -12.71
CA ALA A 344 -21.61 -8.91 -12.22
C ALA A 344 -22.50 -8.56 -11.00
N PRO A 345 -23.75 -9.05 -10.91
CA PRO A 345 -24.63 -8.79 -9.77
C PRO A 345 -24.49 -9.83 -8.64
N TRP A 346 -23.77 -10.93 -8.87
CA TRP A 346 -23.65 -12.06 -7.95
C TRP A 346 -22.29 -12.10 -7.23
N ASN A 347 -22.24 -12.71 -6.05
CA ASN A 347 -21.01 -12.97 -5.29
C ASN A 347 -20.61 -14.45 -5.44
N LEU A 348 -19.52 -14.74 -6.16
CA LEU A 348 -19.08 -16.12 -6.44
C LEU A 348 -18.18 -16.71 -5.34
N ILE A 349 -17.54 -15.86 -4.54
CA ILE A 349 -16.53 -16.27 -3.56
C ILE A 349 -16.99 -16.04 -2.10
N GLY A 350 -18.22 -15.60 -1.92
CA GLY A 350 -18.89 -15.50 -0.63
C GLY A 350 -18.22 -14.50 0.32
N ARG A 351 -18.03 -14.89 1.57
CA ARG A 351 -17.45 -14.02 2.62
C ARG A 351 -15.96 -13.71 2.43
N THR A 352 -15.28 -14.44 1.55
CA THR A 352 -13.87 -14.18 1.22
C THR A 352 -13.69 -13.18 0.09
N ASP A 353 -14.79 -12.63 -0.46
CA ASP A 353 -14.73 -11.57 -1.46
C ASP A 353 -13.97 -10.36 -0.90
N PRO A 354 -12.82 -9.98 -1.47
CA PRO A 354 -12.00 -8.90 -0.94
C PRO A 354 -12.68 -7.53 -1.12
N ILE A 355 -13.58 -7.38 -2.09
CA ILE A 355 -14.37 -6.15 -2.24
C ILE A 355 -15.62 -6.22 -1.35
N GLY A 356 -16.30 -7.36 -1.33
CA GLY A 356 -17.47 -7.55 -0.47
C GLY A 356 -17.16 -7.38 1.00
N GLY A 357 -16.00 -7.85 1.45
CA GLY A 357 -15.51 -7.78 2.83
C GLY A 357 -15.41 -6.37 3.41
N GLU A 358 -15.49 -5.34 2.57
CA GLU A 358 -15.33 -3.95 2.98
C GLU A 358 -16.38 -3.01 2.34
N ALA A 359 -17.20 -3.48 1.39
CA ALA A 359 -18.25 -2.71 0.74
C ALA A 359 -19.52 -2.56 1.59
N GLY A 360 -20.49 -1.75 1.14
CA GLY A 360 -21.83 -1.68 1.74
C GLY A 360 -21.95 -0.83 3.00
N TYR A 361 -20.94 -0.02 3.34
CA TYR A 361 -20.99 0.84 4.53
C TYR A 361 -22.06 1.93 4.47
N GLU A 362 -22.58 2.28 3.28
CA GLU A 362 -23.74 3.19 3.17
C GLU A 362 -24.95 2.64 3.94
N GLN A 363 -25.12 1.31 4.02
CA GLN A 363 -26.21 0.69 4.79
C GLN A 363 -26.07 1.02 6.29
N VAL A 364 -24.85 0.94 6.83
CA VAL A 364 -24.55 1.27 8.23
C VAL A 364 -24.65 2.79 8.46
N ALA A 365 -24.11 3.60 7.54
CA ALA A 365 -24.13 5.06 7.66
C ALA A 365 -25.55 5.64 7.57
N ALA A 366 -26.41 5.10 6.70
CA ALA A 366 -27.81 5.52 6.57
C ALA A 366 -28.60 5.25 7.86
N ARG A 367 -28.42 4.06 8.47
CA ARG A 367 -29.04 3.71 9.75
C ARG A 367 -28.49 4.54 10.91
N ALA A 368 -27.18 4.80 10.92
CA ALA A 368 -26.58 5.71 11.89
C ALA A 368 -27.16 7.13 11.78
N ARG A 369 -27.38 7.64 10.56
CA ARG A 369 -27.99 8.96 10.31
C ARG A 369 -29.43 9.05 10.86
N ASP A 370 -30.23 8.02 10.65
CA ASP A 370 -31.58 7.91 11.21
C ASP A 370 -31.56 7.88 12.75
N GLN A 371 -30.66 7.10 13.35
CA GLN A 371 -30.52 7.03 14.81
C GLN A 371 -29.99 8.34 15.44
N LEU A 372 -29.09 9.07 14.77
CA LEU A 372 -28.67 10.40 15.22
C LEU A 372 -29.86 11.36 15.33
N GLN A 373 -30.73 11.37 14.32
CA GLN A 373 -31.95 12.21 14.30
C GLN A 373 -32.95 11.79 15.39
N LYS A 374 -33.21 10.48 15.54
CA LYS A 374 -34.17 9.95 16.53
C LYS A 374 -33.74 10.15 17.97
N THR A 375 -32.45 10.02 18.25
CA THR A 375 -31.94 10.01 19.64
C THR A 375 -31.44 11.37 20.12
N GLY A 376 -31.31 12.34 19.20
CA GLY A 376 -30.67 13.63 19.44
C GLY A 376 -29.15 13.55 19.60
N ALA A 377 -28.54 12.42 19.24
CA ALA A 377 -27.09 12.26 19.30
C ALA A 377 -26.39 13.15 18.25
N THR A 378 -25.31 13.79 18.66
CA THR A 378 -24.60 14.81 17.87
C THR A 378 -23.25 14.34 17.34
N TRP A 379 -22.78 13.17 17.77
CA TRP A 379 -21.49 12.61 17.40
C TRP A 379 -21.52 11.07 17.40
N ILE A 380 -20.50 10.45 16.80
CA ILE A 380 -20.38 9.00 16.67
C ILE A 380 -19.09 8.51 17.35
N ALA A 381 -19.19 7.46 18.15
CA ALA A 381 -18.06 6.70 18.69
C ALA A 381 -17.89 5.38 17.91
N THR A 382 -16.66 4.97 17.66
CA THR A 382 -16.34 3.63 17.14
C THR A 382 -15.14 3.04 17.86
N SER A 383 -15.07 1.71 17.92
CA SER A 383 -13.95 0.98 18.52
C SER A 383 -12.96 0.41 17.50
N ASP A 384 -13.23 0.54 16.20
CA ASP A 384 -12.36 0.08 15.13
C ASP A 384 -12.04 1.23 14.16
N TYR A 385 -10.77 1.35 13.76
CA TYR A 385 -10.30 2.46 12.92
C TYR A 385 -10.85 2.39 11.49
N ARG A 386 -11.23 1.20 11.00
CA ARG A 386 -11.85 1.04 9.67
C ARG A 386 -13.28 1.53 9.70
N THR A 387 -14.05 1.18 10.73
CA THR A 387 -15.39 1.74 10.95
C THR A 387 -15.33 3.26 11.11
N TYR A 388 -14.39 3.76 11.90
CA TYR A 388 -14.14 5.21 12.03
C TYR A 388 -13.93 5.86 10.66
N ALA A 389 -13.04 5.31 9.85
CA ALA A 389 -12.67 5.86 8.55
C ALA A 389 -13.86 5.88 7.58
N MET A 390 -14.61 4.78 7.50
CA MET A 390 -15.78 4.68 6.64
C MET A 390 -16.89 5.63 7.08
N LEU A 391 -17.20 5.71 8.38
CA LEU A 391 -18.21 6.67 8.85
C LEU A 391 -17.75 8.11 8.59
N ARG A 392 -16.48 8.45 8.81
CA ARG A 392 -15.97 9.79 8.47
C ARG A 392 -16.11 10.09 6.97
N TRP A 393 -15.88 9.11 6.10
CA TRP A 393 -16.09 9.24 4.67
C TRP A 393 -17.56 9.50 4.30
N HIS A 394 -18.51 8.73 4.87
CA HIS A 394 -19.93 8.88 4.58
C HIS A 394 -20.56 10.14 5.19
N PHE A 395 -20.05 10.61 6.34
CA PHE A 395 -20.50 11.84 7.00
C PHE A 395 -19.75 13.10 6.55
N LYS A 396 -18.60 12.98 5.87
CA LYS A 396 -17.80 14.09 5.32
C LYS A 396 -17.57 15.26 6.29
N GLY A 397 -17.42 14.96 7.58
CA GLY A 397 -17.21 15.96 8.64
C GLY A 397 -18.46 16.71 9.10
N GLN A 398 -19.66 16.35 8.62
CA GLN A 398 -20.94 16.91 9.10
C GLN A 398 -21.26 16.47 10.55
N VAL A 399 -20.75 15.29 10.93
CA VAL A 399 -20.90 14.74 12.29
C VAL A 399 -19.51 14.34 12.78
N PRO A 400 -19.10 14.74 13.99
CA PRO A 400 -17.86 14.26 14.59
C PRO A 400 -17.90 12.73 14.75
N VAL A 401 -16.88 12.04 14.24
CA VAL A 401 -16.68 10.61 14.44
C VAL A 401 -15.39 10.42 15.22
N ILE A 402 -15.41 9.63 16.29
CA ILE A 402 -14.28 9.40 17.18
C ILE A 402 -14.00 7.91 17.30
N GLN A 403 -12.76 7.52 16.98
CA GLN A 403 -12.24 6.21 17.35
C GLN A 403 -11.73 6.28 18.80
N ILE A 404 -12.18 5.38 19.66
CA ILE A 404 -12.06 5.56 21.12
C ILE A 404 -10.88 4.83 21.79
N ASN A 405 -10.33 3.78 21.19
CA ASN A 405 -9.42 2.85 21.90
C ASN A 405 -8.12 2.48 21.17
N GLU A 406 -7.80 3.20 20.10
CA GLU A 406 -6.51 3.15 19.41
C GLU A 406 -6.02 4.60 19.20
N ARG A 407 -6.18 5.45 20.22
CA ARG A 407 -5.92 6.91 20.14
C ARG A 407 -4.51 7.26 19.68
N GLY A 408 -3.53 6.37 19.90
CA GLY A 408 -2.17 6.52 19.38
C GLY A 408 -2.07 6.59 17.84
N ARG A 409 -3.08 6.14 17.09
CA ARG A 409 -3.15 6.31 15.62
C ARG A 409 -3.44 7.76 15.21
N PHE A 410 -4.06 8.55 16.09
CA PHE A 410 -4.63 9.86 15.78
C PHE A 410 -3.81 11.02 16.39
N GLN A 411 -2.55 10.77 16.71
CA GLN A 411 -1.63 11.78 17.25
C GLN A 411 -1.42 12.91 16.22
N GLY A 412 -1.61 14.16 16.65
CA GLY A 412 -1.49 15.33 15.79
C GLY A 412 -2.71 15.60 14.88
N PHE A 413 -3.82 14.89 15.06
CA PHE A 413 -5.07 15.19 14.35
C PHE A 413 -5.71 16.44 14.94
N ARG A 414 -6.42 17.20 14.12
CA ARG A 414 -7.14 18.40 14.57
C ARG A 414 -8.34 18.04 15.45
N ASP A 415 -8.84 19.05 16.17
CA ASP A 415 -10.09 18.94 16.93
C ASP A 415 -11.24 18.47 16.00
N PRO A 416 -11.89 17.34 16.30
CA PRO A 416 -12.99 16.79 15.51
C PRO A 416 -14.32 17.53 15.72
N GLY A 417 -14.38 18.54 16.58
CA GLY A 417 -15.59 19.26 16.97
C GLY A 417 -16.02 18.91 18.38
N MET A 418 -15.11 19.05 19.36
CA MET A 418 -15.38 18.70 20.77
C MET A 418 -16.55 19.46 21.39
N ASN A 419 -16.92 20.63 20.85
CA ASN A 419 -18.12 21.37 21.24
C ASN A 419 -19.43 20.61 20.96
N LEU A 420 -19.45 19.72 19.97
CA LEU A 420 -20.59 18.86 19.64
C LEU A 420 -20.51 17.49 20.34
N ILE A 421 -19.45 17.24 21.10
CA ILE A 421 -19.20 15.96 21.76
C ILE A 421 -19.42 16.10 23.27
N LYS A 422 -18.78 17.11 23.87
CA LYS A 422 -18.78 17.31 25.31
C LYS A 422 -20.21 17.56 25.80
N ASP A 423 -20.64 16.82 26.82
CA ASP A 423 -21.96 16.91 27.45
C ASP A 423 -23.15 16.61 26.52
N HIS A 424 -22.90 16.10 25.30
CA HIS A 424 -23.93 15.72 24.35
C HIS A 424 -24.01 14.18 24.17
N PRO A 425 -25.22 13.63 23.90
CA PRO A 425 -25.37 12.22 23.58
C PRO A 425 -24.63 11.87 22.27
N GLY A 426 -24.01 10.69 22.25
CA GLY A 426 -23.35 10.11 21.08
C GLY A 426 -24.06 8.85 20.59
N LEU A 427 -23.65 8.37 19.42
CA LEU A 427 -24.03 7.08 18.87
C LEU A 427 -22.79 6.19 18.82
N TYR A 428 -22.79 5.07 19.52
CA TYR A 428 -21.76 4.05 19.38
C TYR A 428 -22.09 3.12 18.22
N VAL A 429 -21.15 2.96 17.28
CA VAL A 429 -21.27 2.09 16.12
C VAL A 429 -20.09 1.11 16.11
N ALA A 430 -20.39 -0.18 16.31
CA ALA A 430 -19.37 -1.22 16.36
C ALA A 430 -19.79 -2.49 15.64
N ARG A 431 -18.80 -3.19 15.07
CA ARG A 431 -18.99 -4.49 14.43
C ARG A 431 -19.16 -5.56 15.50
N GLU A 432 -20.17 -6.42 15.35
CA GLU A 432 -20.37 -7.59 16.19
C GLU A 432 -19.53 -8.80 15.71
N PRO A 433 -19.06 -9.67 16.62
CA PRO A 433 -19.04 -9.47 18.08
C PRO A 433 -18.07 -8.35 18.48
N ASP A 434 -18.52 -7.47 19.39
CA ASP A 434 -17.64 -6.46 19.98
C ASP A 434 -16.90 -7.06 21.18
N HIS A 435 -15.75 -7.69 20.92
CA HIS A 435 -14.91 -8.29 21.96
C HIS A 435 -14.28 -7.26 22.91
N ARG A 436 -14.55 -5.95 22.74
CA ARG A 436 -13.92 -4.88 23.51
C ARG A 436 -14.79 -4.36 24.67
N LEU A 437 -15.82 -5.13 25.07
CA LEU A 437 -16.69 -4.85 26.23
C LEU A 437 -15.96 -4.37 27.50
N PRO A 438 -14.82 -4.95 27.93
CA PRO A 438 -14.16 -4.56 29.17
C PRO A 438 -13.59 -3.13 29.18
N LEU A 439 -13.37 -2.52 28.01
CA LEU A 439 -12.91 -1.13 27.95
C LEU A 439 -13.98 -0.14 28.39
N TRP A 440 -15.25 -0.50 28.23
CA TRP A 440 -16.35 0.36 28.65
C TRP A 440 -16.47 0.46 30.17
N ASP A 441 -16.03 -0.58 30.89
CA ASP A 441 -15.98 -0.59 32.36
C ASP A 441 -15.00 0.45 32.92
N LEU A 442 -14.08 0.94 32.09
CA LEU A 442 -13.11 1.98 32.43
C LEU A 442 -13.63 3.40 32.16
N THR A 443 -14.88 3.53 31.73
CA THR A 443 -15.50 4.80 31.35
C THR A 443 -16.79 5.04 32.12
N THR A 444 -17.22 6.30 32.20
CA THR A 444 -18.53 6.66 32.76
C THR A 444 -19.69 6.47 31.77
N ALA A 445 -19.41 5.86 30.62
CA ALA A 445 -20.33 5.75 29.51
C ALA A 445 -21.52 4.84 29.84
N LYS A 446 -22.73 5.35 29.62
CA LYS A 446 -23.96 4.56 29.62
C LYS A 446 -24.36 4.27 28.19
N ARG A 447 -24.50 2.97 27.88
CA ARG A 447 -24.86 2.46 26.55
C ARG A 447 -26.27 1.87 26.57
N GLN A 448 -27.11 2.33 25.65
CA GLN A 448 -28.46 1.82 25.45
C GLN A 448 -28.56 1.23 24.04
N PRO A 449 -28.80 -0.09 23.90
CA PRO A 449 -28.99 -0.71 22.58
C PRO A 449 -30.14 -0.06 21.80
N LEU A 450 -29.94 0.17 20.50
CA LEU A 450 -30.95 0.74 19.60
C LEU A 450 -31.33 -0.22 18.48
N GLU A 451 -30.37 -0.59 17.64
CA GLU A 451 -30.62 -1.33 16.40
C GLU A 451 -29.40 -2.19 16.03
N ARG A 452 -29.64 -3.29 15.31
CA ARG A 452 -28.61 -4.07 14.62
C ARG A 452 -28.74 -3.88 13.12
N VAL A 453 -27.61 -3.64 12.46
CA VAL A 453 -27.57 -3.36 11.02
C VAL A 453 -26.68 -4.39 10.34
N GLU A 454 -27.28 -5.16 9.45
CA GLU A 454 -26.53 -6.08 8.59
C GLU A 454 -25.93 -5.31 7.41
N ARG A 455 -24.61 -5.42 7.25
CA ARG A 455 -23.89 -4.93 6.10
C ARG A 455 -23.81 -6.05 5.07
N THR A 456 -24.43 -5.82 3.92
CA THR A 456 -24.57 -6.83 2.86
C THR A 456 -23.78 -6.48 1.60
N TRP A 457 -23.30 -7.51 0.90
CA TRP A 457 -22.70 -7.41 -0.42
C TRP A 457 -23.35 -8.43 -1.35
N ARG A 458 -24.04 -7.93 -2.39
CA ARG A 458 -24.72 -8.75 -3.42
C ARG A 458 -25.60 -9.85 -2.80
N GLY A 459 -26.42 -9.46 -1.82
CA GLY A 459 -27.36 -10.34 -1.11
C GLY A 459 -26.75 -11.18 0.02
N MET A 460 -25.43 -11.15 0.22
CA MET A 460 -24.78 -11.89 1.31
C MET A 460 -24.47 -10.96 2.50
N VAL A 461 -24.85 -11.38 3.72
CA VAL A 461 -24.45 -10.70 4.96
C VAL A 461 -22.97 -10.91 5.20
N MET A 462 -22.22 -9.80 5.16
CA MET A 462 -20.79 -9.78 5.38
C MET A 462 -20.47 -9.59 6.86
N ASP A 463 -21.15 -8.64 7.51
CA ASP A 463 -20.99 -8.31 8.93
C ASP A 463 -22.26 -7.70 9.52
N THR A 464 -22.38 -7.75 10.84
CA THR A 464 -23.44 -7.09 11.60
C THR A 464 -22.84 -6.00 12.48
N TYR A 465 -23.52 -4.86 12.56
CA TYR A 465 -23.13 -3.72 13.39
C TYR A 465 -24.19 -3.45 14.45
N ALA A 466 -23.76 -3.22 15.68
CA ALA A 466 -24.59 -2.73 16.76
C ALA A 466 -24.55 -1.19 16.78
N LEU A 467 -25.74 -0.58 16.88
CA LEU A 467 -25.93 0.84 17.12
C LEU A 467 -26.48 1.01 18.55
N GLU A 468 -25.77 1.77 19.37
CA GLU A 468 -26.15 2.02 20.77
C GLU A 468 -26.10 3.53 21.07
N LYS A 469 -27.07 4.06 21.82
CA LYS A 469 -27.00 5.43 22.32
C LYS A 469 -25.98 5.49 23.46
N LEU A 470 -25.10 6.49 23.40
CA LEU A 470 -24.00 6.72 24.32
C LEU A 470 -24.26 8.01 25.10
N THR A 471 -24.20 7.96 26.44
CA THR A 471 -24.41 9.14 27.31
C THR A 471 -23.46 9.13 28.51
N GLY A 472 -23.30 10.29 29.16
CA GLY A 472 -22.56 10.39 30.43
C GLY A 472 -21.05 10.26 30.31
N TRP A 473 -20.48 10.37 29.10
CA TRP A 473 -19.05 10.24 28.86
C TRP A 473 -18.59 11.12 27.71
N THR A 474 -17.41 11.72 27.87
CA THR A 474 -16.71 12.47 26.83
C THR A 474 -15.37 11.78 26.56
N PRO A 475 -15.05 11.41 25.31
CA PRO A 475 -13.80 10.76 24.98
C PRO A 475 -12.62 11.72 25.14
N GLU A 476 -11.52 11.22 25.70
CA GLU A 476 -10.24 11.91 25.73
C GLU A 476 -9.52 11.72 24.38
N LEU A 477 -9.17 12.82 23.70
CA LEU A 477 -8.55 12.74 22.37
C LEU A 477 -7.08 12.31 22.40
N SER A 478 -6.39 12.64 23.49
CA SER A 478 -4.96 12.39 23.72
C SER A 478 -4.74 11.80 25.11
N PRO A 479 -5.29 10.60 25.38
CA PRO A 479 -5.11 9.96 26.68
C PRO A 479 -3.62 9.66 26.92
N PRO A 480 -3.19 9.55 28.19
CA PRO A 480 -1.82 9.19 28.55
C PRO A 480 -1.31 7.92 27.83
N PRO A 481 -0.01 7.81 27.50
CA PRO A 481 0.52 6.67 26.74
C PRO A 481 0.32 5.28 27.36
N ASP A 482 0.13 5.21 28.67
CA ASP A 482 -0.18 4.02 29.47
C ASP A 482 -1.68 3.71 29.54
N SER A 483 -2.54 4.62 29.06
CA SER A 483 -3.97 4.40 29.00
C SER A 483 -4.33 3.23 28.08
N PRO A 484 -5.26 2.36 28.48
CA PRO A 484 -5.78 1.29 27.63
C PRO A 484 -6.57 1.81 26.42
N LEU A 485 -6.83 3.12 26.32
CA LEU A 485 -7.43 3.77 25.15
C LEU A 485 -6.39 4.25 24.12
N PHE A 486 -5.11 4.32 24.47
CA PHE A 486 -4.05 4.80 23.58
C PHE A 486 -3.51 3.71 22.63
N ARG A 487 -3.21 2.52 23.19
CA ARG A 487 -2.95 1.21 22.54
C ARG A 487 -2.08 1.11 21.28
N TRP A 488 -1.27 2.08 20.86
CA TRP A 488 -0.35 1.80 19.74
C TRP A 488 0.74 0.77 20.10
N ARG A 489 1.20 0.75 21.36
CA ARG A 489 2.20 -0.21 21.86
C ARG A 489 1.67 -1.66 21.91
N VAL A 490 0.39 -1.83 22.23
CA VAL A 490 -0.32 -3.13 22.21
C VAL A 490 -0.57 -3.59 20.76
N LEU A 491 -0.92 -2.68 19.85
CA LEU A 491 -1.01 -2.96 18.41
C LEU A 491 0.36 -3.31 17.79
N ALA A 492 1.44 -2.84 18.42
CA ALA A 492 2.81 -3.21 18.13
C ALA A 492 3.28 -4.43 18.93
N GLY A 493 2.43 -5.31 19.47
CA GLY A 493 2.88 -6.66 19.90
C GLY A 493 2.96 -6.97 21.39
N ASP A 494 2.47 -6.14 22.30
CA ASP A 494 2.28 -6.55 23.71
C ASP A 494 0.98 -7.35 23.91
N LEU A 495 0.88 -8.52 23.25
CA LEU A 495 -0.04 -9.60 23.62
C LEU A 495 0.71 -10.72 24.37
N GLY A 496 1.59 -10.34 25.30
CA GLY A 496 2.49 -11.28 25.97
C GLY A 496 2.67 -11.12 27.48
N ARG A 497 2.11 -10.08 28.13
CA ARG A 497 2.34 -9.87 29.58
C ARG A 497 1.12 -9.91 30.49
N ASP A 498 -0.11 -9.79 29.98
CA ASP A 498 -1.29 -9.73 30.87
C ASP A 498 -2.13 -11.02 30.93
N ALA A 499 -1.68 -12.11 30.31
CA ALA A 499 -2.34 -13.43 30.43
C ALA A 499 -1.83 -14.27 31.63
N ARG A 500 -1.06 -13.65 32.54
CA ARG A 500 -0.66 -14.24 33.82
C ARG A 500 -0.90 -13.20 34.90
N LEU A 501 -2.16 -13.01 35.28
CA LEU A 501 -2.66 -12.54 36.58
C LEU A 501 -4.15 -12.18 36.41
N SER A 502 -4.98 -13.21 36.22
CA SER A 502 -6.39 -13.26 36.65
C SER A 502 -6.86 -14.71 36.57
#